data_AF-A0A914D760-F1
#
_entry.id   AF-A0A914D760-F1
#
_cell.length_a   1.000
_cell.length_b   1.000
_cell.length_c   1.000
_cell.angle_alpha   90.00
_cell.angle_beta   90.00
_cell.angle_gamma   90.00
#
_symmetry.space_group_name_H-M   'P 1'
#
loop_
_entity.id
_entity.type
_entity.pdbx_description
1 polymer ?
#
loop_
_entity_poly.entity_id
_entity_poly.type
_entity_poly.pdbx_seq_one_letter_code
_entity_poly.pdbx_strand_id
1 'polypeptide(L)'
;MYENRHDGKSPKSIDDALNDPEIIKVLESSKSFLAEWSERFAQKIISAITLPRNARYLTKCCAIELNRHFRNLQPSEVNRMVGNFLFKTYMAYPMTESKIIRRETGAPLTEPQKKKLNTITKMIEFAISGKG
;
A
#
# COMPACT_ATOMS: atom_id res chain seq x y z
N MET A 1 -4.61 17.19 -16.99
CA MET A 1 -6.01 17.36 -16.51
C MET A 1 -6.34 18.81 -16.30
N TYR A 2 -5.55 19.54 -15.52
CA TYR A 2 -5.65 21.00 -15.39
C TYR A 2 -5.43 21.71 -16.74
N GLU A 3 -4.30 21.43 -17.41
CA GLU A 3 -3.96 22.04 -18.71
C GLU A 3 -5.01 21.78 -19.80
N ASN A 4 -5.55 20.56 -19.89
CA ASN A 4 -6.63 20.22 -20.83
C ASN A 4 -7.92 21.04 -20.61
N ARG A 5 -8.08 21.67 -19.44
CA ARG A 5 -9.27 22.45 -19.06
C ARG A 5 -9.03 23.95 -19.01
N HIS A 6 -7.77 24.37 -18.99
CA HIS A 6 -7.34 25.78 -18.92
C HIS A 6 -6.56 26.19 -20.17
N ASP A 7 -6.97 25.70 -21.34
CA ASP A 7 -6.37 26.03 -22.66
C ASP A 7 -4.85 25.82 -22.72
N GLY A 8 -4.36 24.72 -22.15
CA GLY A 8 -2.94 24.39 -22.10
C GLY A 8 -2.14 25.15 -21.04
N LYS A 9 -2.78 25.95 -20.17
CA LYS A 9 -2.10 26.65 -19.08
C LYS A 9 -1.87 25.71 -17.90
N SER A 10 -0.62 25.63 -17.46
CA SER A 10 -0.25 24.94 -16.22
C SER A 10 -0.64 25.80 -15.00
N PRO A 11 -1.00 25.17 -13.87
CA PRO A 11 -1.26 25.91 -12.64
C PRO A 11 0.03 26.58 -12.14
N LYS A 12 -0.06 27.79 -11.59
CA LYS A 12 1.14 28.52 -11.11
C LYS A 12 1.68 27.96 -9.80
N SER A 13 0.84 27.26 -9.04
CA SER A 13 1.18 26.59 -7.78
C SER A 13 0.24 25.39 -7.54
N ILE A 14 0.58 24.55 -6.56
CA ILE A 14 -0.32 23.46 -6.11
C ILE A 14 -1.60 24.07 -5.53
N ASP A 15 -1.51 25.17 -4.79
CA ASP A 15 -2.67 25.85 -4.19
C ASP A 15 -3.62 26.38 -5.28
N ASP A 16 -3.08 26.92 -6.38
CA ASP A 16 -3.90 27.35 -7.53
C ASP A 16 -4.65 26.18 -8.18
N ALA A 17 -4.04 24.99 -8.21
CA ALA A 17 -4.72 23.78 -8.71
C ALA A 17 -5.77 23.27 -7.71
N LEU A 18 -5.52 23.40 -6.41
CA LEU A 18 -6.42 22.96 -5.34
C LEU A 18 -7.58 23.93 -5.09
N ASN A 19 -7.55 25.13 -5.68
CA ASN A 19 -8.68 26.08 -5.67
C ASN A 19 -9.70 25.82 -6.79
N ASP A 20 -9.39 24.96 -7.76
CA ASP A 20 -10.29 24.60 -8.84
C ASP A 20 -11.32 23.56 -8.35
N PRO A 21 -12.64 23.87 -8.30
CA PRO A 21 -13.66 22.98 -7.75
C PRO A 21 -13.74 21.62 -8.44
N GLU A 22 -13.43 21.57 -9.73
CA GLU A 22 -13.47 20.34 -10.51
C GLU A 22 -12.22 19.48 -10.26
N ILE A 23 -11.06 20.11 -10.04
CA ILE A 23 -9.86 19.39 -9.59
C ILE A 23 -10.08 18.82 -8.19
N ILE A 24 -10.68 19.59 -7.27
CA ILE A 24 -11.05 19.11 -5.94
C ILE A 24 -11.99 17.91 -6.06
N LYS A 25 -13.05 18.00 -6.88
CA LYS A 25 -14.00 16.91 -7.08
C LYS A 25 -13.34 15.62 -7.56
N VAL A 26 -12.39 15.72 -8.50
CA VAL A 26 -11.64 14.57 -9.00
C VAL A 26 -10.68 14.03 -7.95
N LEU A 27 -10.05 14.91 -7.18
CA LEU A 27 -9.16 14.54 -6.08
C LEU A 27 -9.94 13.77 -5.02
N GLU A 28 -11.10 14.27 -4.59
CA GLU A 28 -11.97 13.63 -3.61
C GLU A 28 -12.47 12.27 -4.14
N SER A 29 -12.93 12.20 -5.39
CA SER A 29 -13.32 10.92 -6.00
C SER A 29 -12.15 9.92 -6.02
N SER A 30 -10.94 10.38 -6.32
CA SER A 30 -9.73 9.55 -6.32
C SER A 30 -9.35 9.08 -4.91
N LYS A 31 -9.50 9.94 -3.90
CA LYS A 31 -9.29 9.59 -2.49
C LYS A 31 -10.31 8.54 -2.05
N SER A 32 -11.59 8.74 -2.32
CA SER A 32 -12.64 7.77 -1.98
C SER A 32 -12.42 6.42 -2.66
N PHE A 33 -12.09 6.43 -3.95
CA PHE A 33 -11.75 5.20 -4.68
C PHE A 33 -10.57 4.47 -4.02
N LEU A 34 -9.50 5.19 -3.68
CA LEU A 34 -8.33 4.59 -3.06
C LEU A 34 -8.61 4.06 -1.65
N ALA A 35 -9.38 4.79 -0.84
CA ALA A 35 -9.82 4.34 0.48
C ALA A 35 -10.64 3.06 0.39
N GLU A 36 -11.68 3.04 -0.44
CA GLU A 36 -12.55 1.88 -0.64
C GLU A 36 -11.77 0.65 -1.13
N TRP A 37 -10.92 0.82 -2.14
CA TRP A 37 -10.17 -0.30 -2.68
C TRP A 37 -9.08 -0.79 -1.73
N SER A 38 -8.43 0.09 -0.96
CA SER A 38 -7.46 -0.33 0.06
C SER A 38 -8.13 -1.13 1.17
N GLU A 39 -9.32 -0.74 1.63
CA GLU A 39 -10.10 -1.48 2.62
C GLU A 39 -10.53 -2.85 2.10
N ARG A 40 -11.16 -2.89 0.91
CA ARG A 40 -11.59 -4.15 0.28
C ARG A 40 -10.42 -5.11 0.09
N PHE A 41 -9.28 -4.58 -0.33
CA PHE A 41 -8.09 -5.37 -0.57
C PHE A 41 -7.48 -5.89 0.73
N ALA A 42 -7.35 -5.05 1.75
CA ALA A 42 -6.90 -5.46 3.07
C ALA A 42 -7.81 -6.55 3.66
N GLN A 43 -9.13 -6.37 3.57
CA GLN A 43 -10.11 -7.35 4.04
C GLN A 43 -9.97 -8.70 3.32
N LYS A 44 -9.77 -8.68 2.00
CA LYS A 44 -9.55 -9.91 1.22
C LYS A 44 -8.23 -10.59 1.57
N ILE A 45 -7.17 -9.83 1.80
CA ILE A 45 -5.90 -10.39 2.30
C ILE A 45 -6.10 -11.06 3.65
N ILE A 46 -6.67 -10.34 4.62
CA ILE A 46 -6.81 -10.83 6.00
C ILE A 46 -7.69 -12.08 6.04
N SER A 47 -8.80 -12.09 5.29
CA SER A 47 -9.73 -13.23 5.27
C SER A 47 -9.19 -14.44 4.51
N ALA A 48 -8.33 -14.27 3.50
CA ALA A 48 -7.81 -15.36 2.69
C ALA A 48 -6.46 -15.89 3.16
N ILE A 49 -5.69 -15.11 3.93
CA ILE A 49 -4.30 -15.47 4.21
C ILE A 49 -4.19 -16.52 5.31
N THR A 50 -3.85 -17.74 4.92
CA THR A 50 -3.29 -18.74 5.83
C THR A 50 -1.77 -18.74 5.66
N LEU A 51 -1.05 -18.14 6.62
CA LEU A 51 0.41 -18.11 6.55
C LEU A 51 1.00 -19.53 6.67
N PRO A 52 1.92 -19.93 5.77
CA PRO A 52 2.69 -21.15 5.91
C PRO A 52 3.42 -21.20 7.25
N ARG A 53 3.69 -22.40 7.75
CA ARG A 53 4.37 -22.60 9.04
C ARG A 53 5.70 -21.85 9.12
N ASN A 54 6.46 -21.82 8.02
CA ASN A 54 7.74 -21.14 7.95
C ASN A 54 7.61 -19.62 8.05
N ALA A 55 6.61 -19.03 7.37
CA ALA A 55 6.33 -17.59 7.48
C ALA A 55 5.92 -17.21 8.91
N ARG A 56 5.07 -18.03 9.56
CA ARG A 56 4.72 -17.86 10.99
C ARG A 56 5.90 -18.00 11.92
N TYR A 57 6.84 -18.89 11.62
CA TYR A 57 8.06 -19.06 12.41
C TYR A 57 8.96 -17.83 12.28
N LEU A 58 9.18 -17.32 11.06
CA LEU A 58 10.00 -16.14 10.83
C LEU A 58 9.45 -14.89 11.53
N THR A 59 8.13 -14.67 11.51
CA THR A 59 7.54 -13.52 12.24
C THR A 59 7.70 -13.65 13.75
N LYS A 60 7.58 -14.86 14.31
CA LYS A 60 7.85 -15.12 15.73
C LYS A 60 9.32 -14.86 16.10
N CYS A 61 10.25 -15.37 15.29
CA CYS A 61 11.69 -15.12 15.50
C CYS A 61 12.00 -13.61 15.44
N CYS A 62 11.44 -12.89 14.48
CA CYS A 62 11.59 -11.44 14.38
C CYS A 62 11.10 -10.72 15.64
N ALA A 63 9.93 -11.09 16.16
CA ALA A 63 9.40 -10.54 17.40
C ALA A 63 10.30 -10.83 18.61
N ILE A 64 10.83 -12.05 18.72
CA ILE A 64 11.73 -12.45 19.80
C ILE A 64 13.03 -11.64 19.76
N GLU A 65 13.65 -11.53 18.58
CA GLU A 65 14.91 -10.81 18.43
C GLU A 65 14.75 -9.30 18.68
N LEU A 66 13.64 -8.71 18.21
CA LEU A 66 13.33 -7.30 18.51
C LEU A 66 13.20 -7.05 20.01
N ASN A 67 12.47 -7.91 20.74
CA ASN A 67 12.32 -7.78 22.19
C ASN A 67 13.64 -8.03 22.95
N ARG A 68 14.49 -8.92 22.44
CA ARG A 68 15.81 -9.20 23.04
C ARG A 68 16.76 -8.01 22.91
N HIS A 69 16.83 -7.43 21.71
CA HIS A 69 17.76 -6.35 21.38
C HIS A 69 17.26 -4.97 21.80
N PHE A 70 15.94 -4.74 21.82
CA PHE A 70 15.34 -3.45 22.14
C PHE A 70 14.32 -3.58 23.28
N ARG A 71 14.82 -3.58 24.51
CA ARG A 71 14.01 -3.78 25.73
C ARG A 71 13.08 -2.61 26.06
N ASN A 72 13.26 -1.47 25.39
CA ASN A 72 12.47 -0.26 25.57
C ASN A 72 11.30 -0.12 24.57
N LEU A 73 11.19 -1.02 23.58
CA LEU A 73 10.08 -0.98 22.64
C LEU A 73 8.79 -1.40 23.33
N GLN A 74 7.73 -0.64 23.06
CA GLN A 74 6.39 -1.05 23.45
C GLN A 74 5.93 -2.25 22.61
N PRO A 75 5.08 -3.14 23.15
CA PRO A 75 4.55 -4.28 22.40
C PRO A 75 3.89 -3.89 21.07
N SER A 76 3.22 -2.73 21.03
CA SER A 76 2.61 -2.17 19.82
C SER A 76 3.64 -1.82 18.74
N GLU A 77 4.81 -1.33 19.12
CA GLU A 77 5.89 -0.99 18.20
C GLU A 77 6.51 -2.25 17.60
N VAL A 78 6.74 -3.27 18.41
CA VAL A 78 7.22 -4.58 17.94
C VAL A 78 6.22 -5.19 16.96
N ASN A 79 4.93 -5.19 17.29
CA ASN A 79 3.88 -5.70 16.41
C ASN A 79 3.84 -4.95 15.08
N ARG A 80 3.98 -3.63 15.10
CA ARG A 80 4.08 -2.81 13.88
C ARG A 80 5.29 -3.18 13.03
N MET A 81 6.46 -3.33 13.63
CA MET A 81 7.70 -3.69 12.92
C MET A 81 7.59 -5.09 12.28
N VAL A 82 7.09 -6.07 13.03
CA VAL A 82 6.89 -7.44 12.56
C VAL A 82 5.81 -7.49 11.47
N GLY A 83 4.71 -6.76 11.66
CA GLY A 83 3.64 -6.63 10.67
C GLY A 83 4.13 -6.00 9.37
N ASN A 84 4.93 -4.95 9.45
CA ASN A 84 5.54 -4.32 8.28
C ASN A 84 6.52 -5.27 7.56
N PHE A 85 7.34 -6.01 8.32
CA PHE A 85 8.22 -7.03 7.76
C PHE A 85 7.43 -8.11 7.00
N LEU A 86 6.38 -8.65 7.61
CA LEU A 86 5.53 -9.65 6.98
C LEU A 86 4.87 -9.11 5.71
N PHE A 87 4.31 -7.89 5.77
CA PHE A 87 3.67 -7.26 4.62
C PHE A 87 4.64 -7.07 3.47
N LYS A 88 5.82 -6.50 3.72
CA LYS A 88 6.83 -6.24 2.67
C LYS A 88 7.28 -7.51 1.98
N THR A 89 7.61 -8.53 2.77
CA THR A 89 8.23 -9.76 2.27
C THR A 89 7.22 -10.72 1.66
N TYR A 90 6.04 -10.85 2.25
CA TYR A 90 5.08 -11.88 1.88
C TYR A 90 3.94 -11.39 0.99
N MET A 91 3.61 -10.09 1.04
CA MET A 91 2.45 -9.54 0.30
C MET A 91 2.85 -8.52 -0.76
N ALA A 92 3.54 -7.45 -0.36
CA ALA A 92 3.87 -6.32 -1.23
C ALA A 92 4.75 -6.74 -2.42
N TYR A 93 5.78 -7.55 -2.16
CA TYR A 93 6.69 -7.99 -3.22
C TYR A 93 5.98 -8.83 -4.30
N PRO A 94 5.22 -9.89 -3.98
CA PRO A 94 4.41 -10.61 -4.98
C PRO A 94 3.40 -9.76 -5.76
N MET A 95 2.83 -8.72 -5.13
CA MET A 95 1.82 -7.87 -5.76
C MET A 95 2.41 -6.87 -6.77
N THR A 96 3.67 -6.50 -6.59
CA THR A 96 4.33 -5.47 -7.39
C THR A 96 5.29 -6.07 -8.40
N GLU A 97 5.75 -7.31 -8.17
CA GLU A 97 6.59 -8.07 -9.09
C GLU A 97 5.76 -8.77 -10.19
N SER A 98 5.91 -8.24 -11.39
CA SER A 98 5.26 -8.74 -12.61
C SER A 98 5.54 -10.22 -12.92
N LYS A 99 6.71 -10.76 -12.53
CA LYS A 99 7.06 -12.16 -12.81
C LYS A 99 6.20 -13.14 -12.02
N ILE A 100 5.94 -12.85 -10.75
CA ILE A 100 5.11 -13.72 -9.89
C ILE A 100 3.67 -13.68 -10.40
N ILE A 101 3.13 -12.49 -10.66
CA ILE A 101 1.76 -12.36 -11.18
C ILE A 101 1.61 -13.01 -12.55
N ARG A 102 2.60 -12.86 -13.45
CA ARG A 102 2.58 -13.53 -14.75
C ARG A 102 2.62 -15.05 -14.60
N ARG A 103 3.40 -15.57 -13.66
CA ARG A 103 3.48 -17.02 -13.39
C ARG A 103 2.13 -17.58 -12.91
N GLU A 104 1.45 -16.87 -12.01
CA GLU A 104 0.20 -17.35 -11.41
C GLU A 104 -1.06 -17.06 -12.26
N THR A 105 -1.07 -15.98 -13.06
CA THR A 105 -2.25 -15.56 -13.83
C THR A 105 -2.13 -15.80 -15.34
N GLY A 106 -0.93 -16.15 -15.83
CA GLY A 106 -0.63 -16.29 -17.26
C GLY A 106 -0.52 -14.96 -18.03
N ALA A 107 -0.94 -13.84 -17.44
CA ALA A 107 -0.98 -12.53 -18.09
C ALA A 107 0.05 -11.57 -17.47
N PRO A 108 0.79 -10.79 -18.29
CA PRO A 108 1.62 -9.71 -17.76
C PRO A 108 0.73 -8.55 -17.28
N LEU A 109 1.18 -7.87 -16.23
CA LEU A 109 0.57 -6.60 -15.85
C LEU A 109 0.95 -5.50 -16.85
N THR A 110 -0.04 -4.72 -17.26
CA THR A 110 0.17 -3.46 -17.98
C THR A 110 0.76 -2.40 -17.04
N GLU A 111 1.49 -1.41 -17.57
CA GLU A 111 2.06 -0.32 -16.76
C GLU A 111 1.02 0.44 -15.92
N PRO A 112 -0.19 0.77 -16.43
CA PRO A 112 -1.25 1.36 -15.60
C PRO A 112 -1.67 0.47 -14.43
N GLN A 113 -1.74 -0.86 -14.62
CA GLN A 113 -2.09 -1.80 -13.54
C GLN A 113 -0.98 -1.86 -12.50
N LYS A 114 0.30 -1.92 -12.91
CA LYS A 114 1.44 -1.87 -11.99
C LYS A 114 1.42 -0.60 -11.14
N LYS A 115 1.19 0.56 -11.76
CA LYS A 115 1.11 1.85 -11.05
C LYS A 115 0.00 1.85 -10.00
N LYS A 116 -1.19 1.33 -10.33
CA LYS A 116 -2.31 1.22 -9.38
C LYS A 116 -2.01 0.26 -8.22
N LEU A 117 -1.45 -0.92 -8.51
CA LEU A 117 -1.06 -1.90 -7.48
C LEU A 117 0.03 -1.35 -6.54
N ASN A 118 1.00 -0.62 -7.07
CA ASN A 118 2.01 0.08 -6.27
C ASN A 118 1.37 1.11 -5.33
N THR A 119 0.39 1.89 -5.81
CA THR A 119 -0.33 2.86 -4.97
C THR A 119 -1.10 2.17 -3.85
N ILE A 120 -1.87 1.11 -4.16
CA ILE A 120 -2.61 0.34 -3.16
C ILE A 120 -1.66 -0.25 -2.11
N THR A 121 -0.53 -0.82 -2.56
CA THR A 121 0.49 -1.40 -1.68
C THR A 121 1.05 -0.36 -0.70
N LYS A 122 1.37 0.85 -1.18
CA LYS A 122 1.85 1.95 -0.33
C LYS A 122 0.81 2.38 0.71
N MET A 123 -0.46 2.43 0.34
CA MET A 123 -1.52 2.81 1.28
C MET A 123 -1.69 1.78 2.40
N ILE A 124 -1.56 0.49 2.10
CA ILE A 124 -1.58 -0.56 3.11
C ILE A 124 -0.33 -0.48 4.00
N GLU A 125 0.86 -0.20 3.41
CA GLU A 125 2.10 0.00 4.17
C GLU A 125 1.98 1.17 5.17
N PHE A 126 1.36 2.26 4.75
CA PHE A 126 1.03 3.42 5.56
C PHE A 126 0.13 3.06 6.74
N ALA A 127 -0.98 2.36 6.47
CA ALA A 127 -1.87 1.86 7.53
C ALA A 127 -1.15 0.97 8.55
N ILE A 128 -0.33 0.01 8.08
CA ILE A 128 0.46 -0.88 8.96
C ILE A 128 1.46 -0.09 9.80
N SER A 129 2.09 0.93 9.20
CA SER A 129 3.08 1.77 9.88
C SER A 129 2.46 2.76 10.87
N GLY A 130 1.13 2.86 10.94
CA GLY A 130 0.42 3.89 11.69
C GLY A 130 0.68 5.29 11.15
N LYS A 131 0.98 5.40 9.85
CA LYS A 131 1.16 6.66 9.12
C LYS A 131 -0.07 6.80 8.24
N GLY A 132 -1.04 7.64 8.61
CA GLY A 132 -2.28 7.85 7.87
C GLY A 132 -2.68 9.30 7.94
#